data_AF-A0AB34T849-F1
#
_entry.id   AF-A0AB34T849-F1
#
_cell.length_a   1.000
_cell.length_b   1.000
_cell.length_c   1.000
_cell.angle_alpha   90.00
_cell.angle_beta   90.00
_cell.angle_gamma   90.00
#
_symmetry.space_group_name_H-M   'P 1'
#
loop_
_entity.id
_entity.type
_entity.pdbx_description
1 polymer ?
#
loop_
_entity_poly.entity_id
_entity_poly.type
_entity_poly.pdbx_seq_one_letter_code
_entity_poly.pdbx_strand_id
1 'polypeptide(L)'
;MTVKKDRIVAVVDMGGYTDDELRRIAGTAKAVKERMDMMEKAAKSVLEDRMTPGVDEPIMVDGQQVGMLKLSKGGAKGKYKVSDPAAYAAWLETHDRGRFTVATPMPVEEAMSDGYLSALIVEDGTGEIPAGVKYVPPRAPVVSATLDDAMVDRMFTGKALGFTEHLLTRGVGEEPTVVDVTPVGKPAGPQSEPTPDTTPVEPEPTVDVFASMGL
;
A
#
# COMPACT_ATOMS: atom_id res chain seq x y z
N MET A 1 17.02 24.09 -9.98
CA MET A 1 16.27 24.17 -8.71
C MET A 1 14.97 23.42 -8.89
N THR A 2 14.86 22.22 -8.31
CA THR A 2 13.64 21.40 -8.40
C THR A 2 12.85 21.64 -7.13
N VAL A 3 11.76 22.40 -7.22
CA VAL A 3 10.83 22.60 -6.10
C VAL A 3 10.12 21.27 -5.87
N LYS A 4 10.32 20.67 -4.69
CA LYS A 4 9.53 19.53 -4.22
C LYS A 4 8.09 20.03 -4.11
N LYS A 5 7.18 19.40 -4.86
CA LYS A 5 5.74 19.66 -4.74
C LYS A 5 5.30 19.15 -3.38
N ASP A 6 5.08 20.04 -2.42
CA ASP A 6 4.49 19.68 -1.14
C ASP A 6 3.14 19.03 -1.39
N ARG A 7 3.05 17.74 -1.02
CA ARG A 7 1.83 16.98 -1.13
C ARG A 7 1.00 17.29 0.11
N ILE A 8 0.13 18.27 -0.01
CA ILE A 8 -0.90 18.53 1.00
C ILE A 8 -1.76 17.25 1.09
N VAL A 9 -1.70 16.57 2.24
CA VAL A 9 -2.60 15.46 2.54
C VAL A 9 -3.69 16.05 3.42
N ALA A 10 -4.87 16.26 2.86
CA ALA A 10 -6.04 16.58 3.66
C ALA A 10 -6.34 15.35 4.54
N VAL A 11 -6.24 15.53 5.86
CA VAL A 11 -6.70 14.53 6.83
C VAL A 11 -8.15 14.88 7.14
N VAL A 12 -9.07 13.96 6.86
CA VAL A 12 -10.48 14.10 7.25
C VAL A 12 -10.64 13.40 8.59
N ASP A 13 -10.98 14.16 9.64
CA ASP A 13 -11.29 13.59 10.94
C ASP A 13 -12.65 12.87 10.89
N MET A 14 -12.65 11.62 11.33
CA MET A 14 -13.82 10.75 11.36
C MET A 14 -14.12 10.24 12.78
N GLY A 15 -13.34 10.65 13.80
CA GLY A 15 -13.45 10.12 15.16
C GLY A 15 -14.72 10.53 15.90
N GLY A 16 -15.39 11.59 15.45
CA GLY A 16 -16.65 12.09 16.05
C GLY A 16 -17.92 11.39 15.60
N TYR A 17 -17.85 10.45 14.65
CA TYR A 17 -19.03 9.76 14.10
C TYR A 17 -19.31 8.44 14.80
N THR A 18 -20.59 8.12 14.93
CA THR A 18 -21.04 6.79 15.38
C THR A 18 -20.76 5.73 14.31
N ASP A 19 -20.68 4.45 14.70
CA ASP A 19 -20.50 3.33 13.76
C ASP A 19 -21.54 3.32 12.62
N ASP A 20 -22.79 3.64 12.93
CA ASP A 20 -23.86 3.68 11.92
C ASP A 20 -23.68 4.84 10.94
N GLU A 21 -23.20 5.99 11.41
CA GLU A 21 -22.84 7.11 10.55
C GLU A 21 -21.64 6.77 9.67
N LEU A 22 -20.60 6.14 10.24
CA LEU A 22 -19.42 5.69 9.50
C LEU A 22 -19.78 4.68 8.40
N ARG A 23 -20.69 3.73 8.67
CA ARG A 23 -21.22 2.80 7.65
C ARG A 23 -21.93 3.54 6.51
N ARG A 24 -22.77 4.53 6.83
CA ARG A 24 -23.47 5.35 5.83
C ARG A 24 -22.50 6.18 5.01
N ILE A 25 -21.53 6.85 5.66
CA ILE A 25 -20.49 7.64 4.99
C ILE A 25 -19.67 6.75 4.05
N ALA A 26 -19.18 5.60 4.53
CA ALA A 26 -18.39 4.68 3.72
C ALA A 26 -19.17 4.17 2.49
N GLY A 27 -20.45 3.83 2.69
CA GLY A 27 -21.33 3.40 1.60
C GLY A 27 -21.56 4.50 0.57
N THR A 28 -21.93 5.72 1.00
CA THR A 28 -22.19 6.83 0.09
C THR A 28 -20.93 7.30 -0.63
N ALA A 29 -19.79 7.40 0.07
CA ALA A 29 -18.51 7.75 -0.55
C ALA A 29 -18.10 6.74 -1.62
N LYS A 30 -18.30 5.44 -1.35
CA LYS A 30 -18.06 4.39 -2.34
C LYS A 30 -19.00 4.53 -3.56
N ALA A 31 -20.29 4.81 -3.34
CA ALA A 31 -21.26 4.98 -4.43
C ALA A 31 -20.90 6.17 -5.33
N VAL A 32 -20.52 7.30 -4.73
CA VAL A 32 -20.02 8.48 -5.45
C VAL A 32 -18.77 8.12 -6.25
N LYS A 33 -17.80 7.44 -5.64
CA LYS A 33 -16.58 7.03 -6.32
C LYS A 33 -16.89 6.17 -7.54
N GLU A 34 -17.69 5.13 -7.40
CA GLU A 34 -18.04 4.23 -8.51
C GLU A 34 -18.77 4.98 -9.64
N ARG A 35 -19.66 5.92 -9.30
CA ARG A 35 -20.34 6.74 -10.29
C ARG A 35 -19.40 7.71 -11.00
N MET A 36 -18.51 8.37 -10.27
CA MET A 36 -17.50 9.27 -10.85
C MET A 36 -16.52 8.51 -11.74
N ASP A 37 -16.07 7.33 -11.31
CA ASP A 37 -15.21 6.44 -12.12
C ASP A 37 -15.92 6.05 -13.42
N MET A 38 -17.23 5.76 -13.37
CA MET A 38 -18.04 5.46 -14.56
C MET A 38 -18.13 6.66 -15.51
N MET A 39 -18.45 7.85 -14.99
CA MET A 39 -18.55 9.06 -15.80
C MET A 39 -17.20 9.48 -16.38
N GLU A 40 -16.11 9.37 -15.62
CA GLU A 40 -14.76 9.63 -16.07
C GLU A 40 -14.39 8.72 -17.23
N LYS A 41 -14.65 7.41 -17.11
CA LYS A 41 -14.42 6.44 -18.19
C LYS A 41 -15.24 6.77 -19.44
N ALA A 42 -16.53 7.08 -19.27
CA ALA A 42 -17.41 7.43 -20.39
C ALA A 42 -16.94 8.72 -21.11
N ALA A 43 -16.57 9.75 -20.35
CA ALA A 43 -16.05 11.01 -20.90
C ALA A 43 -14.72 10.80 -21.63
N LYS A 44 -13.78 10.05 -21.02
CA LYS A 44 -12.49 9.71 -21.64
C LYS A 44 -12.69 8.94 -22.94
N SER A 45 -13.58 7.95 -22.96
CA SER A 45 -13.88 7.17 -24.17
C SER A 45 -14.37 8.05 -25.31
N VAL A 46 -15.23 9.04 -25.04
CA VAL A 46 -15.69 9.99 -26.06
C VAL A 46 -14.57 10.96 -26.49
N LEU A 47 -13.66 11.30 -25.58
CA LEU A 47 -12.54 12.21 -25.86
C LEU A 47 -11.41 11.56 -26.66
N GLU A 48 -11.26 10.23 -26.59
CA GLU A 48 -10.29 9.48 -27.41
C GLU A 48 -10.48 9.75 -28.92
N ASP A 49 -11.72 9.94 -29.38
CA ASP A 49 -12.04 10.25 -30.78
C ASP A 49 -11.93 11.74 -31.14
N ARG A 50 -11.88 12.62 -30.13
CA ARG A 50 -11.98 14.08 -30.31
C ARG A 50 -10.66 14.80 -30.11
N MET A 51 -9.80 14.26 -29.26
CA MET A 51 -8.52 14.86 -28.93
C MET A 51 -7.48 14.55 -30.00
N THR A 52 -6.54 15.48 -30.17
CA THR A 52 -5.37 15.22 -31.02
C THR A 52 -4.30 14.45 -30.23
N PRO A 53 -3.86 13.26 -30.69
CA PRO A 53 -2.86 12.48 -29.96
C PRO A 53 -1.53 13.23 -29.78
N GLY A 54 -1.05 13.25 -28.55
CA GLY A 54 0.19 13.89 -28.15
C GLY A 54 0.10 15.41 -27.91
N VAL A 55 -1.10 15.98 -28.00
CA VAL A 55 -1.38 17.37 -27.60
C VAL A 55 -2.00 17.35 -26.19
N ASP A 56 -1.51 18.23 -25.33
CA ASP A 56 -2.06 18.41 -23.99
C ASP A 56 -3.14 19.50 -24.07
N GLU A 57 -4.34 19.22 -23.56
CA GLU A 57 -5.49 20.15 -23.56
C GLU A 57 -5.86 20.53 -22.11
N PRO A 58 -6.13 21.81 -21.80
CA PRO A 58 -6.44 22.22 -20.43
C PRO A 58 -7.82 21.75 -19.98
N ILE A 59 -7.91 21.29 -18.73
CA ILE A 59 -9.20 21.03 -18.06
C ILE A 59 -9.61 22.33 -17.37
N MET A 60 -10.74 22.90 -17.80
CA MET A 60 -11.29 24.14 -17.27
C MET A 60 -12.56 23.85 -16.48
N VAL A 61 -12.64 24.36 -15.25
CA VAL A 61 -13.84 24.34 -14.40
C VAL A 61 -14.07 25.76 -13.91
N ASP A 62 -15.26 26.31 -14.16
CA ASP A 62 -15.63 27.69 -13.81
C ASP A 62 -14.62 28.75 -14.27
N GLY A 63 -14.05 28.56 -15.46
CA GLY A 63 -13.05 29.46 -16.03
C GLY A 63 -11.64 29.33 -15.42
N GLN A 64 -11.44 28.48 -14.42
CA GLN A 64 -10.14 28.17 -13.83
C GLN A 64 -9.57 26.88 -14.41
N GLN A 65 -8.29 26.89 -14.75
CA GLN A 65 -7.58 25.68 -15.16
C GLN A 65 -7.29 24.80 -13.94
N VAL A 66 -7.78 23.56 -13.95
CA VAL A 66 -7.61 22.59 -12.85
C VAL A 66 -6.66 21.45 -13.21
N GLY A 67 -6.30 21.30 -14.48
CA GLY A 67 -5.38 20.26 -14.93
C GLY A 67 -5.16 20.26 -16.43
N MET A 68 -4.56 19.16 -16.91
CA MET A 68 -4.35 18.88 -18.33
C MET A 68 -4.86 17.48 -18.63
N LEU A 69 -5.53 17.34 -19.76
CA LEU A 69 -5.86 16.06 -20.38
C LEU A 69 -4.88 15.79 -21.51
N LYS A 70 -4.48 14.53 -21.67
CA LYS A 70 -3.56 14.11 -22.73
C LYS A 70 -4.02 12.79 -23.31
N LEU A 71 -4.28 12.78 -24.61
CA LEU A 71 -4.34 11.54 -25.38
C LEU A 71 -2.91 11.16 -25.79
N SER A 72 -2.43 9.98 -25.41
CA SER A 72 -1.09 9.55 -25.83
C SER A 72 -1.04 9.29 -27.35
N LYS A 73 0.11 9.48 -28.01
CA LYS A 73 0.28 9.21 -29.45
C LYS A 73 0.04 7.74 -29.85
N GLY A 74 -0.13 6.84 -28.89
CA GLY A 74 -0.04 5.41 -29.10
C GLY A 74 1.39 4.98 -29.48
N GLY A 75 1.67 3.69 -29.36
CA GLY A 75 2.85 3.11 -29.98
C GLY A 75 2.56 2.82 -31.46
N ALA A 76 3.49 3.11 -32.37
CA ALA A 76 3.32 2.79 -33.79
C ALA A 76 3.16 1.29 -34.06
N LYS A 77 3.59 0.43 -33.13
CA LYS A 77 3.47 -1.03 -33.18
C LYS A 77 3.23 -1.58 -31.78
N GLY A 78 2.49 -2.70 -31.71
CA GLY A 78 2.44 -3.53 -30.50
C GLY A 78 3.84 -4.04 -30.15
N LYS A 79 4.11 -4.19 -28.86
CA LYS A 79 5.35 -4.80 -28.35
C LYS A 79 5.01 -6.10 -27.64
N TYR A 80 5.74 -7.16 -27.95
CA TYR A 80 5.66 -8.41 -27.21
C TYR A 80 6.55 -8.30 -25.97
N LYS A 81 6.01 -8.72 -24.82
CA LYS A 81 6.74 -8.82 -23.56
C LYS A 81 6.58 -10.25 -23.07
N VAL A 82 7.68 -10.88 -22.67
CA VAL A 82 7.65 -12.18 -22.00
C VAL A 82 7.03 -11.98 -20.62
N SER A 83 5.87 -12.60 -20.38
CA SER A 83 5.17 -12.56 -19.10
C SER A 83 5.60 -13.67 -18.15
N ASP A 84 6.02 -14.81 -18.71
CA ASP A 84 6.52 -15.99 -18.01
C ASP A 84 7.86 -16.42 -18.63
N PRO A 85 8.98 -16.03 -18.03
CA PRO A 85 10.31 -16.40 -18.52
C PRO A 85 10.55 -17.91 -18.54
N ALA A 86 10.00 -18.66 -17.58
CA ALA A 86 10.23 -20.10 -17.47
C ALA A 86 9.50 -20.86 -18.59
N ALA A 87 8.22 -20.53 -18.82
CA ALA A 87 7.45 -21.10 -19.92
C ALA A 87 8.06 -20.73 -21.28
N TYR A 88 8.51 -19.49 -21.45
CA TYR A 88 9.15 -19.06 -22.69
C TYR A 88 10.51 -19.73 -22.91
N ALA A 89 11.30 -19.95 -21.86
CA ALA A 89 12.55 -20.71 -21.95
C ALA A 89 12.30 -22.16 -22.39
N ALA A 90 11.31 -22.85 -21.81
CA ALA A 90 10.90 -24.19 -22.23
C ALA A 90 10.44 -24.22 -23.70
N TRP A 91 9.69 -23.20 -24.12
CA TRP A 91 9.31 -23.04 -25.52
C TRP A 91 10.54 -22.87 -26.43
N LEU A 92 11.54 -22.06 -26.05
CA LEU A 92 12.76 -21.88 -26.83
C LEU A 92 13.57 -23.18 -26.97
N GLU A 93 13.67 -23.98 -25.92
CA GLU A 93 14.33 -25.30 -25.96
C GLU A 93 13.66 -26.24 -26.97
N THR A 94 12.33 -26.32 -26.95
CA THR A 94 11.57 -27.19 -27.86
C THR A 94 11.55 -26.71 -29.31
N HIS A 95 12.07 -25.52 -29.61
CA HIS A 95 12.07 -24.90 -30.94
C HIS A 95 13.48 -24.62 -31.46
N ASP A 96 14.47 -25.42 -31.04
CA ASP A 96 15.89 -25.31 -31.44
C ASP A 96 16.50 -23.91 -31.19
N ARG A 97 16.02 -23.23 -30.15
CA ARG A 97 16.45 -21.90 -29.72
C ARG A 97 17.04 -21.90 -28.32
N GLY A 98 17.43 -23.06 -27.80
CA GLY A 98 18.03 -23.24 -26.47
C GLY A 98 19.28 -22.39 -26.22
N ARG A 99 20.01 -21.97 -27.26
CA ARG A 99 21.13 -20.99 -27.11
C ARG A 99 20.73 -19.63 -26.51
N PHE A 100 19.44 -19.33 -26.46
CA PHE A 100 18.89 -18.11 -25.85
C PHE A 100 18.35 -18.35 -24.43
N THR A 101 18.65 -19.49 -23.82
CA THR A 101 18.35 -19.81 -22.43
C THR A 101 19.65 -19.88 -21.62
N VAL A 102 19.52 -19.82 -20.29
CA VAL A 102 20.63 -20.02 -19.35
C VAL A 102 20.15 -20.96 -18.26
N ALA A 103 20.90 -22.02 -17.99
CA ALA A 103 20.62 -22.92 -16.86
C ALA A 103 20.94 -22.22 -15.54
N THR A 104 19.94 -22.06 -14.69
CA THR A 104 20.07 -21.44 -13.35
C THR A 104 19.59 -22.44 -12.30
N PRO A 105 20.35 -22.70 -11.22
CA PRO A 105 19.87 -23.52 -10.11
C PRO A 105 18.66 -22.81 -9.47
N MET A 106 17.48 -23.42 -9.59
CA MET A 106 16.22 -22.90 -9.06
C MET A 106 15.71 -23.81 -7.92
N PRO A 107 15.14 -23.26 -6.85
CA PRO A 107 14.49 -24.06 -5.83
C PRO A 107 13.29 -24.81 -6.41
N VAL A 108 13.03 -26.01 -5.90
CA VAL A 108 11.82 -26.79 -6.21
C VAL A 108 10.61 -26.18 -5.50
N GLU A 109 9.40 -26.43 -6.02
CA GLU A 109 8.16 -25.83 -5.49
C GLU A 109 7.93 -26.13 -4.01
N GLU A 110 8.25 -27.36 -3.57
CA GLU A 110 8.17 -27.77 -2.17
C GLU A 110 9.02 -26.87 -1.25
N ALA A 111 10.23 -26.52 -1.69
CA ALA A 111 11.17 -25.66 -0.95
C ALA A 111 10.77 -24.17 -0.98
N MET A 112 9.82 -23.78 -1.84
CA MET A 112 9.25 -22.43 -1.89
C MET A 112 7.94 -22.31 -1.10
N SER A 113 7.45 -23.41 -0.52
CA SER A 113 6.20 -23.41 0.23
C SER A 113 6.34 -22.68 1.56
N ASP A 114 5.26 -22.04 2.01
CA ASP A 114 5.20 -21.35 3.31
C ASP A 114 5.53 -22.30 4.47
N GLY A 115 5.05 -23.55 4.41
CA GLY A 115 5.33 -24.56 5.43
C GLY A 115 6.81 -24.93 5.52
N TYR A 116 7.48 -25.15 4.38
CA TYR A 116 8.91 -25.45 4.35
C TYR A 116 9.73 -24.25 4.85
N LEU A 117 9.45 -23.05 4.33
CA LEU A 117 10.16 -21.83 4.72
C LEU A 117 9.96 -21.49 6.20
N SER A 118 8.76 -21.68 6.74
CA SER A 118 8.48 -21.49 8.16
C SER A 118 9.23 -22.49 9.03
N ALA A 119 9.24 -23.76 8.63
CA ALA A 119 9.98 -24.80 9.35
C ALA A 119 11.49 -24.52 9.33
N LEU A 120 12.05 -24.14 8.17
CA LEU A 120 13.45 -23.78 8.01
C LEU A 120 13.85 -22.62 8.93
N ILE A 121 13.06 -21.55 8.98
CA ILE A 121 13.33 -20.37 9.81
C ILE A 121 13.29 -20.71 11.31
N VAL A 122 12.39 -21.62 11.71
CA VAL A 122 12.31 -22.12 13.10
C VAL A 122 13.50 -23.03 13.42
N GLU A 123 13.90 -23.90 12.51
CA GLU A 123 15.03 -24.82 12.66
C GLU A 123 16.37 -24.10 12.77
N ASP A 124 16.60 -23.06 11.95
CA ASP A 124 17.80 -22.23 12.02
C ASP A 124 17.91 -21.47 13.37
N GLY A 125 16.82 -21.36 14.12
CA GLY A 125 16.79 -20.87 15.51
C GLY A 125 17.10 -19.38 15.70
N THR A 126 17.55 -18.70 14.64
CA THR A 126 17.87 -17.26 14.61
C THR A 126 16.68 -16.40 14.20
N GLY A 127 15.65 -17.00 13.58
CA GLY A 127 14.53 -16.28 12.98
C GLY A 127 14.93 -15.44 11.75
N GLU A 128 16.15 -15.64 11.23
CA GLU A 128 16.63 -14.93 10.04
C GLU A 128 15.95 -15.48 8.78
N ILE A 129 15.49 -14.57 7.91
CA ILE A 129 14.87 -14.94 6.64
C ILE A 129 15.97 -15.18 5.61
N PRO A 130 16.01 -16.35 4.93
CA PRO A 130 17.03 -16.64 3.93
C PRO A 130 17.09 -15.61 2.80
N ALA A 131 18.28 -15.40 2.25
CA ALA A 131 18.46 -14.50 1.10
C ALA A 131 17.58 -14.94 -0.08
N GLY A 132 16.82 -14.00 -0.65
CA GLY A 132 15.87 -14.27 -1.73
C GLY A 132 14.46 -14.64 -1.25
N VAL A 133 14.27 -14.91 0.05
CA VAL A 133 12.95 -15.07 0.66
C VAL A 133 12.51 -13.73 1.25
N LYS A 134 11.25 -13.37 1.07
CA LYS A 134 10.67 -12.15 1.61
C LYS A 134 9.49 -12.49 2.51
N TYR A 135 9.56 -12.06 3.76
CA TYR A 135 8.38 -12.08 4.62
C TYR A 135 7.35 -11.08 4.10
N VAL A 136 6.16 -11.59 3.81
CA VAL A 136 4.98 -10.79 3.49
C VAL A 136 4.11 -10.80 4.76
N PRO A 137 4.03 -9.68 5.50
CA PRO A 137 3.17 -9.65 6.67
C PRO A 137 1.72 -9.90 6.25
N PRO A 138 0.89 -10.48 7.13
CA PRO A 138 -0.53 -10.60 6.86
C PRO A 138 -1.07 -9.21 6.51
N ARG A 139 -1.90 -9.15 5.46
CA ARG A 139 -2.55 -7.90 5.09
C ARG A 139 -3.33 -7.40 6.30
N ALA A 140 -3.12 -6.14 6.68
CA ALA A 140 -3.93 -5.51 7.72
C ALA A 140 -5.43 -5.66 7.37
N PRO A 141 -6.31 -5.89 8.36
CA PRO A 141 -7.74 -5.97 8.10
C PRO A 141 -8.20 -4.67 7.44
N VAL A 142 -8.90 -4.79 6.30
CA VAL A 142 -9.44 -3.65 5.55
C VAL A 142 -10.96 -3.72 5.61
N VAL A 143 -11.60 -2.62 6.00
CA VAL A 143 -13.04 -2.47 5.85
C VAL A 143 -13.35 -2.28 4.37
N SER A 144 -14.01 -3.24 3.76
CA SER A 144 -14.53 -3.13 2.40
C SER A 144 -16.04 -2.97 2.43
N ALA A 145 -16.55 -1.90 1.82
CA ALA A 145 -17.97 -1.82 1.49
C ALA A 145 -18.21 -2.49 0.13
N THR A 146 -19.32 -3.20 -0.03
CA THR A 146 -19.83 -3.67 -1.33
C THR A 146 -21.22 -3.06 -1.49
N LEU A 147 -21.51 -2.54 -2.68
CA LEU A 147 -22.76 -1.85 -2.97
C LEU A 147 -23.58 -2.67 -3.96
N ASP A 148 -24.89 -2.50 -3.88
CA ASP A 148 -25.84 -2.98 -4.88
C ASP A 148 -25.90 -1.93 -6.00
N ASP A 149 -25.56 -2.33 -7.22
CA ASP A 149 -25.49 -1.43 -8.39
C ASP A 149 -26.83 -0.71 -8.67
N ALA A 150 -27.96 -1.40 -8.48
CA ALA A 150 -29.28 -0.80 -8.69
C ALA A 150 -29.62 0.23 -7.61
N MET A 151 -29.13 0.03 -6.38
CA MET A 151 -29.25 1.02 -5.32
C MET A 151 -28.36 2.24 -5.58
N VAL A 152 -27.13 2.04 -6.08
CA VAL A 152 -26.24 3.14 -6.48
C VAL A 152 -26.91 4.00 -7.55
N ASP A 153 -27.46 3.41 -8.60
CA ASP A 153 -28.15 4.16 -9.65
C ASP A 153 -29.37 4.92 -9.12
N ARG A 154 -30.11 4.35 -8.16
CA ARG A 154 -31.23 5.02 -7.51
C ARG A 154 -30.80 6.23 -6.67
N MET A 155 -29.61 6.21 -6.06
CA MET A 155 -29.06 7.38 -5.33
C MET A 155 -28.83 8.58 -6.26
N PHE A 156 -28.57 8.34 -7.55
CA PHE A 156 -28.25 9.37 -8.54
C PHE A 156 -29.41 9.71 -9.50
N THR A 157 -30.57 9.06 -9.38
CA THR A 157 -31.73 9.24 -10.29
C THR A 157 -33.00 9.75 -9.59
N GLY A 158 -32.99 10.02 -8.28
CA GLY A 158 -34.18 10.49 -7.54
C GLY A 158 -33.89 11.36 -6.30
N LYS A 159 -34.93 11.64 -5.49
CA LYS A 159 -34.94 12.51 -4.28
C LYS A 159 -33.98 12.11 -3.13
N ALA A 160 -33.15 11.08 -3.30
CA ALA A 160 -32.15 10.65 -2.31
C ALA A 160 -30.87 11.49 -2.30
N LEU A 161 -30.81 12.55 -3.12
CA LEU A 161 -29.68 13.48 -3.18
C LEU A 161 -29.40 14.18 -1.85
N GLY A 162 -30.36 14.35 -0.93
CA GLY A 162 -30.17 15.20 0.24
C GLY A 162 -28.95 14.85 1.13
N PHE A 163 -28.69 13.58 1.40
CA PHE A 163 -27.53 13.15 2.21
C PHE A 163 -26.23 13.11 1.39
N THR A 164 -26.30 12.65 0.14
CA THR A 164 -25.16 12.62 -0.77
C THR A 164 -24.68 14.04 -1.11
N GLU A 165 -25.61 14.94 -1.43
CA GLU A 165 -25.38 16.37 -1.65
C GLU A 165 -24.81 17.02 -0.40
N HIS A 166 -25.35 16.73 0.79
CA HIS A 166 -24.79 17.21 2.05
C HIS A 166 -23.34 16.77 2.26
N LEU A 167 -22.99 15.50 2.00
CA LEU A 167 -21.61 15.02 2.07
C LEU A 167 -20.70 15.67 1.01
N LEU A 168 -21.23 15.93 -0.19
CA LEU A 168 -20.48 16.55 -1.29
C LEU A 168 -20.30 18.07 -1.12
N THR A 169 -21.25 18.78 -0.50
CA THR A 169 -21.23 20.25 -0.38
C THR A 169 -20.73 20.77 0.96
N ARG A 170 -20.99 20.08 2.09
CA ARG A 170 -20.49 20.56 3.39
C ARG A 170 -19.10 20.05 3.74
N GLY A 171 -18.62 19.01 3.05
CA GLY A 171 -17.54 18.20 3.60
C GLY A 171 -17.98 17.54 4.90
N VAL A 172 -17.40 16.39 5.21
CA VAL A 172 -17.36 15.93 6.59
C VAL A 172 -16.70 17.08 7.38
N GLY A 173 -17.40 17.61 8.39
CA GLY A 173 -17.14 18.95 8.93
C GLY A 173 -15.69 19.24 9.30
N GLU A 174 -15.36 20.53 9.27
CA GLU A 174 -14.04 21.18 9.42
C GLU A 174 -13.21 21.33 8.14
N GLU A 175 -12.83 22.58 7.85
CA GLU A 175 -11.77 22.88 6.89
C GLU A 175 -10.53 22.03 7.27
N PRO A 176 -9.85 21.42 6.30
CA PRO A 176 -8.69 20.59 6.60
C PRO A 176 -7.65 21.44 7.34
N THR A 177 -7.42 21.11 8.61
CA THR A 177 -6.30 21.69 9.35
C THR A 177 -5.02 21.36 8.61
N VAL A 178 -4.35 22.41 8.11
CA VAL A 178 -3.06 22.33 7.44
C VAL A 178 -2.03 21.93 8.50
N VAL A 179 -1.72 20.64 8.57
CA VAL A 179 -0.57 20.16 9.33
C VAL A 179 0.66 20.22 8.43
N ASP A 180 1.59 21.11 8.77
CA ASP A 180 2.93 21.16 8.20
C ASP A 180 3.70 19.93 8.68
N VAL A 181 3.76 18.89 7.84
CA VAL A 181 4.52 17.69 8.14
C VAL A 181 5.98 17.96 7.79
N THR A 182 6.70 18.59 8.72
CA THR A 182 8.16 18.45 8.74
C THR A 182 8.47 16.96 8.87
N PRO A 183 9.33 16.36 8.03
CA PRO A 183 9.63 14.94 8.14
C PRO A 183 10.28 14.68 9.50
N VAL A 184 9.53 14.06 10.41
CA VAL A 184 10.07 13.54 11.67
C VAL A 184 11.16 12.55 11.28
N GLY A 185 12.38 12.89 11.67
CA GLY A 185 13.55 12.06 11.48
C GLY A 185 13.29 10.66 12.01
N LYS A 186 13.73 9.68 11.20
CA LYS A 186 14.16 8.33 11.57
C LYS A 186 14.21 8.11 13.09
N PRO A 187 13.47 7.14 13.66
CA PRO A 187 13.67 6.79 15.06
C PRO A 187 15.14 6.43 15.27
N ALA A 188 15.78 7.16 16.18
CA ALA A 188 17.09 6.82 16.70
C ALA A 188 17.01 5.41 17.29
N GLY A 189 18.09 4.65 17.12
CA GLY A 189 18.23 3.31 17.69
C GLY A 189 18.04 3.30 19.21
N PRO A 190 17.93 2.10 19.82
CA PRO A 190 17.69 1.98 21.25
C PRO A 190 18.75 2.76 22.03
N GLN A 191 18.27 3.70 22.84
CA GLN A 191 19.08 4.48 23.77
C GLN A 191 19.58 3.54 24.87
N SER A 192 20.90 3.52 25.03
CA SER A 192 21.61 2.92 26.15
C SER A 192 21.09 3.48 27.47
N GLU A 193 20.77 2.60 28.42
CA GLU A 193 20.47 2.95 29.81
C GLU A 193 21.63 3.72 30.46
N PRO A 194 21.35 4.72 31.30
CA PRO A 194 22.37 5.40 32.07
C PRO A 194 22.76 4.54 33.29
N THR A 195 24.05 4.23 33.39
CA THR A 195 24.70 3.71 34.60
C THR A 195 24.66 4.80 35.70
N PRO A 196 24.25 4.49 36.94
CA PRO A 196 24.65 5.30 38.09
C PRO A 196 25.91 4.68 38.71
N ASP A 197 26.99 5.42 38.62
CA ASP A 197 28.25 5.17 39.34
C ASP A 197 28.17 5.90 40.69
N THR A 198 28.27 5.18 41.81
CA THR A 198 29.02 5.66 42.98
C THR A 198 29.37 4.53 43.97
N THR A 199 30.66 4.17 43.96
CA THR A 199 31.55 3.99 45.13
C THR A 199 31.59 2.61 45.83
N PRO A 200 32.80 2.10 46.17
CA PRO A 200 33.08 0.68 46.37
C PRO A 200 32.88 0.23 47.83
N VAL A 201 32.41 -1.01 48.00
CA VAL A 201 32.44 -1.72 49.28
C VAL A 201 33.52 -2.80 49.21
N GLU A 202 34.47 -2.66 50.14
CA GLU A 202 35.65 -3.49 50.41
C GLU A 202 35.28 -4.95 50.77
N PRO A 203 36.13 -5.96 50.50
CA PRO A 203 35.79 -7.37 50.66
C PRO A 203 36.17 -7.92 52.04
N GLU A 204 35.29 -8.73 52.64
CA GLU A 204 35.52 -9.46 53.90
C GLU A 204 34.82 -10.84 53.80
N PRO A 205 35.28 -11.88 54.52
CA PRO A 205 36.12 -12.91 53.92
C PRO A 205 35.44 -14.28 53.78
N THR A 206 36.01 -15.08 52.89
CA THR A 206 35.77 -16.53 52.75
C THR A 206 35.97 -17.25 54.08
N VAL A 207 34.97 -18.00 54.52
CA VAL A 207 35.16 -19.10 55.47
C VAL A 207 34.67 -20.38 54.82
N ASP A 208 35.64 -21.15 54.32
CA ASP A 208 35.51 -22.59 54.11
C ASP A 208 35.33 -23.27 55.48
N VAL A 209 34.24 -24.02 55.66
CA VAL A 209 34.19 -25.09 56.66
C VAL A 209 33.52 -26.31 56.04
N PHE A 210 34.36 -27.21 55.54
CA PHE A 210 34.06 -28.63 55.42
C PHE A 210 33.72 -29.23 56.80
N ALA A 211 32.56 -29.87 56.93
CA ALA A 211 32.30 -31.04 57.79
C ALA A 211 30.90 -31.59 57.40
N SER A 212 30.78 -32.62 56.56
CA SER A 212 31.01 -34.05 56.84
C SER A 212 30.15 -34.61 57.98
N MET A 213 29.29 -35.57 57.62
CA MET A 213 28.64 -36.62 58.45
C MET A 213 27.59 -36.10 59.44
N GLY A 214 26.36 -36.60 59.51
CA GLY A 214 25.82 -37.92 59.22
C GLY A 214 25.05 -38.37 60.46
N LEU A 215 23.74 -38.59 60.33
CA LEU A 215 22.91 -39.52 61.09
C LEU A 215 21.51 -39.57 60.45
#